data_AF-A0A2V8GRQ5-F1
#
_entry.id   AF-A0A2V8GRQ5-F1
#
_cell.length_a   1.000
_cell.length_b   1.000
_cell.length_c   1.000
_cell.angle_alpha   90.00
_cell.angle_beta   90.00
_cell.angle_gamma   90.00
#
_symmetry.space_group_name_H-M   'P 1'
#
loop_
_entity.id
_entity.type
_entity.pdbx_description
1 polymer ?
#
loop_
_entity_poly.entity_id
_entity_poly.type
_entity_poly.pdbx_seq_one_letter_code
_entity_poly.pdbx_strand_id
1 'polypeptide(L)' 'ERNTKAYGPNVIGLERKGFMPQQIKDIKKAFRLLLQSDLNTSQAVEAIKAQVNSPEVQIILDFIEKSDRGVIK' A
#
# COMPACT_ATOMS: atom_id res chain seq x y z
N GLU A 1 -12.15 21.79 -7.73
CA GLU A 1 -11.03 20.83 -7.77
C GLU A 1 -11.55 19.41 -7.60
N ARG A 2 -11.06 18.44 -8.39
CA ARG A 2 -11.33 17.03 -8.11
C ARG A 2 -10.47 16.62 -6.92
N ASN A 3 -11.06 16.55 -5.74
CA ASN A 3 -10.45 15.96 -4.55
C ASN A 3 -10.23 14.47 -4.80
N THR A 4 -9.08 14.13 -5.37
CA THR A 4 -8.70 12.74 -5.66
C THR A 4 -8.04 12.16 -4.42
N LYS A 5 -8.67 11.15 -3.81
CA LYS A 5 -8.19 10.46 -2.61
C LYS A 5 -8.09 8.96 -2.88
N ALA A 6 -7.20 8.28 -2.17
CA ALA A 6 -7.09 6.84 -2.25
C ALA A 6 -8.05 6.17 -1.25
N TYR A 7 -8.86 5.23 -1.72
CA TYR A 7 -9.86 4.51 -0.91
C TYR A 7 -9.41 3.09 -0.51
N GLY A 8 -8.11 2.85 -0.53
CA GLY A 8 -7.51 1.53 -0.25
C GLY A 8 -7.33 0.65 -1.50
N PRO A 9 -6.95 -0.63 -1.30
CA PRO A 9 -6.61 -1.52 -2.41
C PRO A 9 -7.83 -2.08 -3.13
N ASN A 10 -7.68 -2.41 -4.42
CA ASN A 10 -8.72 -3.05 -5.22
C ASN A 10 -8.84 -4.56 -4.89
N VAL A 11 -9.48 -4.87 -3.78
CA VAL A 11 -9.64 -6.24 -3.27
C VAL A 11 -10.33 -7.16 -4.27
N ILE A 12 -11.44 -6.72 -4.87
CA ILE A 12 -12.22 -7.52 -5.83
C ILE A 12 -11.35 -7.88 -7.05
N GLY A 13 -10.54 -6.94 -7.54
CA GLY A 13 -9.61 -7.19 -8.65
C GLY A 13 -8.52 -8.20 -8.30
N LEU A 14 -8.00 -8.16 -7.08
CA LEU A 14 -7.00 -9.12 -6.59
C LEU A 14 -7.60 -10.52 -6.42
N GLU A 15 -8.81 -10.62 -5.85
CA GLU A 15 -9.51 -11.90 -5.70
C GLU A 15 -9.79 -12.56 -7.06
N ARG A 16 -10.25 -11.78 -8.05
CA ARG A 16 -10.48 -12.27 -9.42
C ARG A 16 -9.21 -12.76 -10.11
N LYS A 17 -8.03 -12.25 -9.72
CA LYS A 17 -6.74 -12.70 -10.22
C LYS A 17 -6.16 -13.89 -9.44
N GLY A 18 -6.88 -14.41 -8.44
CA GLY A 18 -6.47 -15.59 -7.68
C GLY A 18 -5.47 -15.31 -6.56
N PHE A 19 -5.37 -14.06 -6.08
CA PHE A 19 -4.55 -13.76 -4.91
C PHE A 19 -5.10 -14.48 -3.67
N MET A 20 -4.20 -15.06 -2.89
CA MET A 20 -4.54 -15.73 -1.65
C MET A 20 -5.06 -14.72 -0.61
N PRO A 21 -5.97 -15.14 0.29
CA PRO A 21 -6.48 -14.27 1.35
C PRO A 21 -5.39 -13.65 2.21
N GLN A 22 -4.27 -14.35 2.41
CA GLN A 22 -3.12 -13.84 3.16
C GLN A 22 -2.41 -12.70 2.40
N GLN A 23 -2.16 -12.85 1.10
CA GLN A 23 -1.57 -11.81 0.26
C GLN A 23 -2.44 -10.54 0.24
N ILE A 24 -3.76 -10.71 0.15
CA ILE A 24 -4.72 -9.59 0.19
C ILE A 24 -4.68 -8.89 1.55
N LYS A 25 -4.55 -9.64 2.66
CA LYS A 25 -4.40 -9.06 4.01
C LYS A 25 -3.12 -8.24 4.13
N ASP A 26 -2.01 -8.73 3.61
CA ASP A 26 -0.72 -8.05 3.65
C ASP A 26 -0.76 -6.74 2.85
N ILE A 27 -1.34 -6.77 1.65
CA ILE A 27 -1.60 -5.57 0.83
C ILE A 27 -2.51 -4.57 1.56
N LYS A 28 -3.61 -5.04 2.16
CA LYS A 28 -4.51 -4.17 2.95
C LYS A 28 -3.78 -3.50 4.11
N LYS A 29 -2.92 -4.23 4.81
CA LYS A 29 -2.14 -3.70 5.94
C LYS A 29 -1.16 -2.63 5.47
N ALA A 30 -0.47 -2.84 4.34
CA ALA A 30 0.41 -1.84 3.74
C ALA A 30 -0.33 -0.55 3.37
N PHE A 31 -1.48 -0.65 2.69
CA PHE A 31 -2.31 0.52 2.33
C PHE A 31 -2.85 1.25 3.57
N ARG A 32 -3.24 0.53 4.62
CA ARG A 32 -3.69 1.15 5.87
C ARG A 32 -2.56 1.96 6.52
N LEU A 33 -1.34 1.41 6.59
CA LEU A 33 -0.19 2.15 7.10
C LEU A 33 0.16 3.37 6.24
N LEU A 34 -0.02 3.30 4.92
CA LEU A 34 0.25 4.42 4.03
C LEU A 34 -0.78 5.56 4.15
N LEU A 35 -2.06 5.22 4.24
CA LEU A 35 -3.18 6.16 4.11
C LEU A 35 -3.77 6.64 5.44
N GLN A 36 -3.77 5.79 6.47
CA GLN A 36 -4.51 6.03 7.72
C GLN A 36 -3.61 6.25 8.93
N SER A 37 -2.29 6.20 8.77
CA SER A 37 -1.39 6.52 9.87
C SER A 37 -1.06 8.02 9.87
N ASP A 38 -0.86 8.60 11.05
CA ASP A 38 -0.29 9.94 11.22
C ASP A 38 1.19 10.01 10.80
N LEU A 39 1.67 9.05 10.01
CA LEU A 39 3.03 8.96 9.52
C LEU A 39 3.19 9.66 8.18
N ASN A 40 4.34 10.30 8.00
CA ASN A 40 4.75 10.74 6.68
C ASN A 40 5.13 9.53 5.80
N THR A 41 5.31 9.76 4.50
CA THR A 41 5.55 8.66 3.53
C THR A 41 6.78 7.82 3.87
N SER A 42 7.88 8.43 4.29
CA SER A 42 9.12 7.72 4.65
C SER A 42 8.92 6.84 5.89
N GLN A 43 8.28 7.38 6.93
CA GLN A 43 7.95 6.63 8.14
C GLN A 43 6.98 5.48 7.86
N ALA A 44 5.98 5.70 6.99
CA ALA A 44 5.07 4.65 6.58
C ALA A 44 5.80 3.53 5.83
N VAL A 45 6.74 3.87 4.94
CA VAL A 45 7.58 2.89 4.22
C VAL A 45 8.41 2.05 5.20
N GLU A 46 9.06 2.68 6.18
CA GLU A 46 9.81 1.95 7.23
C GLU A 46 8.91 1.04 8.06
N ALA A 47 7.74 1.53 8.48
CA ALA A 47 6.76 0.75 9.24
C ALA A 47 6.23 -0.46 8.44
N ILE A 48 5.99 -0.29 7.14
CA ILE A 48 5.56 -1.37 6.25
C ILE A 48 6.67 -2.42 6.13
N LYS A 49 7.92 -2.01 5.88
CA LYS A 49 9.09 -2.91 5.81
C LYS A 49 9.29 -3.73 7.09
N ALA A 50 9.04 -3.13 8.25
CA ALA A 50 9.18 -3.81 9.54
C ALA A 50 8.05 -4.81 9.85
N GLN A 51 6.84 -4.57 9.35
CA GLN A 51 5.64 -5.31 9.77
C GLN A 51 5.12 -6.32 8.76
N VAL A 52 5.50 -6.20 7.48
CA VAL A 52 4.96 -7.01 6.39
C VAL A 52 6.07 -7.37 5.43
N ASN A 53 6.41 -8.66 5.40
CA ASN A 53 7.41 -9.19 4.48
C ASN A 53 6.70 -10.08 3.45
N SER A 54 6.23 -9.47 2.35
CA SER A 54 5.57 -10.17 1.25
C SER A 54 6.07 -9.60 -0.09
N PRO A 55 6.23 -10.44 -1.13
CA PRO A 55 6.65 -9.98 -2.46
C PRO A 55 5.72 -8.92 -3.04
N GLU A 56 4.41 -9.03 -2.78
CA GLU A 56 3.40 -8.09 -3.27
C GLU A 56 3.55 -6.72 -2.62
N VAL A 57 3.91 -6.69 -1.33
CA VAL A 57 4.14 -5.44 -0.60
C VAL A 57 5.44 -4.78 -1.03
N GLN A 58 6.46 -5.55 -1.38
CA GLN A 58 7.71 -5.01 -1.92
C GLN A 58 7.46 -4.19 -3.21
N ILE A 59 6.56 -4.66 -4.09
CA ILE A 59 6.17 -3.92 -5.30
C ILE A 59 5.58 -2.55 -4.95
N ILE A 60 4.76 -2.48 -3.88
CA ILE A 60 4.18 -1.22 -3.41
C ILE A 60 5.27 -0.28 -2.90
N LEU A 61 6.21 -0.79 -2.11
CA LEU A 61 7.33 -0.02 -1.57
C LEU A 61 8.22 0.54 -2.67
N ASP A 62 8.59 -0.30 -3.64
CA ASP A 62 9.42 0.09 -4.78
C ASP A 62 8.73 1.17 -5.63
N PHE A 63 7.40 1.12 -5.77
CA PHE A 63 6.63 2.15 -6.45
C PHE A 63 6.68 3.50 -5.72
N ILE A 64 6.54 3.48 -4.39
CA ILE A 64 6.57 4.69 -3.57
C ILE A 64 7.97 5.33 -3.62
N GLU A 65 9.02 4.52 -3.51
CA GLU A 65 10.41 4.99 -3.56
C GLU A 65 10.79 5.59 -4.91
N LYS A 66 10.24 5.06 -6.01
CA LYS A 66 10.48 5.58 -7.36
C LYS A 66 9.58 6.77 -7.74
N SER A 67 8.66 7.20 -6.87
CA SER A 67 7.73 8.27 -7.21
C SER A 67 8.33 9.65 -6.95
N ASP A 68 8.77 10.34 -8.01
CA ASP A 68 9.32 11.70 -7.93
C ASP A 68 8.30 12.76 -7.45
N ARG A 69 7.01 12.51 -7.68
CA ARG A 69 5.91 13.44 -7.34
C ARG A 69 5.19 13.07 -6.05
N GLY A 70 5.67 12.05 -5.33
CA GLY A 70 4.98 11.49 -4.17
C GLY A 70 3.75 10.66 -4.54
N VAL A 71 2.92 10.33 -3.55
CA VAL A 71 1.74 9.47 -3.72
C VAL A 71 0.49 10.16 -3.20
N ILE A 72 -0.65 9.86 -3.84
CA ILE A 72 -1.96 10.38 -3.43
C ILE A 72 -2.39 9.65 -2.15
N LYS A 73 -2.79 10.41 -1.13
CA LYS A 73 -3.41 9.92 0.10
C LYS A 73 -4.91 10.20 0.08
#